data_AF-A0A9D9NZG1-F1
#
_entry.id   AF-A0A9D9NZG1-F1
#
_cell.length_a   1.000
_cell.length_b   1.000
_cell.length_c   1.000
_cell.angle_alpha   90.00
_cell.angle_beta   90.00
_cell.angle_gamma   90.00
#
_symmetry.space_group_name_H-M   'P 1'
#
loop_
_entity.id
_entity.type
_entity.pdbx_description
1 polymer ?
#
loop_
_entity_poly.entity_id
_entity_poly.type
_entity_poly.pdbx_seq_one_letter_code
_entity_poly.pdbx_strand_id
1 'polypeptide(L)'
;MQPCARIPHANLRLTRRSVLLFSLLLPACNVGIQRWESGPPTATPPPAASRTPSPVRTPSSASPSLATVTAPRPSPTGAPSPTGPVALRVETLLTGLEAPWEVTFAPDGRLLLTERPGRVRLVVNGQLRTRPALTLPVAAVGEGGLLGLALHPDFSRTGWVYLYYTYQTDQLWNRVVRYRLADDQLVEPQVILDRIPGASIHDGGRIAFGPDGKLYVTTGDARDPEAAQDLASLAGKILRLEPDGSLPPDNPFPGSPVWTYGHRNPQGLAWTNDGRLYATEHGPTGDLGLAAHDEVNLIEPGKNYGWPFVVADLVRRPLPDAVPPVAQSGQTTWAPSGATFVRAGSIPQWQGNLLFAGLRSQALWRLVLTPDGRSAVQLEALYQGEFGRLRTVVEGPDGAIYLLTSNRDGRGNPRAGDDRLVRIAPA
;
A
#
# COMPACT_ATOMS: atom_id res chain seq x y z
N MET A 1 -16.71 83.39 -38.89
CA MET A 1 -17.56 83.35 -37.68
C MET A 1 -17.16 82.14 -36.86
N GLN A 2 -16.52 82.38 -35.72
CA GLN A 2 -16.42 81.47 -34.56
C GLN A 2 -17.79 81.46 -33.82
N PRO A 3 -18.01 80.70 -32.71
CA PRO A 3 -17.20 79.62 -32.09
C PRO A 3 -18.02 78.38 -31.58
N CYS A 4 -17.37 77.21 -31.42
CA CYS A 4 -16.98 76.48 -30.18
C CYS A 4 -18.04 75.97 -29.19
N ALA A 5 -17.89 74.70 -28.79
CA ALA A 5 -17.87 74.28 -27.38
C ALA A 5 -16.89 73.09 -27.16
N ARG A 6 -16.15 73.15 -26.03
CA ARG A 6 -15.00 72.32 -25.53
C ARG A 6 -15.50 71.07 -24.74
N ILE A 7 -14.87 69.87 -24.71
CA ILE A 7 -13.63 69.36 -24.04
C ILE A 7 -13.61 69.60 -22.50
N PRO A 8 -13.13 68.73 -21.55
CA PRO A 8 -12.16 67.60 -21.68
C PRO A 8 -12.34 66.29 -20.85
N HIS A 9 -11.47 65.32 -21.17
CA HIS A 9 -10.92 64.25 -20.31
C HIS A 9 -9.81 64.76 -19.35
N ALA A 10 -9.65 64.15 -18.17
CA ALA A 10 -8.48 64.37 -17.31
C ALA A 10 -7.89 63.04 -16.75
N ASN A 11 -6.58 62.90 -16.98
CA ASN A 11 -5.64 61.99 -16.33
C ASN A 11 -5.13 62.59 -15.00
N LEU A 12 -4.80 61.78 -13.98
CA LEU A 12 -3.82 62.09 -12.92
C LEU A 12 -3.44 60.78 -12.19
N ARG A 13 -2.24 60.20 -12.39
CA ARG A 13 -0.92 60.42 -11.74
C ARG A 13 -0.88 60.21 -10.21
N LEU A 14 -0.08 59.21 -9.81
CA LEU A 14 0.41 58.93 -8.45
C LEU A 14 1.38 60.01 -7.94
N THR A 15 1.32 60.29 -6.63
CA THR A 15 2.48 60.72 -5.81
C THR A 15 2.37 60.23 -4.36
N ARG A 16 3.50 59.76 -3.80
CA ARG A 16 3.76 59.41 -2.39
C ARG A 16 3.93 60.66 -1.51
N ARG A 17 3.47 60.63 -0.24
CA ARG A 17 4.26 60.79 1.03
C ARG A 17 3.44 61.34 2.22
N SER A 18 3.77 60.81 3.40
CA SER A 18 3.69 61.37 4.78
C SER A 18 2.30 61.40 5.46
N VAL A 19 2.03 60.58 6.48
CA VAL A 19 2.40 60.67 7.92
C VAL A 19 1.80 61.89 8.62
N LEU A 20 0.80 61.68 9.49
CA LEU A 20 0.78 62.19 10.88
C LEU A 20 -0.40 61.64 11.71
N LEU A 21 -0.09 61.49 13.00
CA LEU A 21 -0.87 61.00 14.15
C LEU A 21 -2.29 61.55 14.29
N PHE A 22 -3.21 60.72 14.81
CA PHE A 22 -4.10 61.15 15.90
C PHE A 22 -4.47 59.97 16.82
N SER A 23 -4.17 60.16 18.09
CA SER A 23 -4.45 59.32 19.25
C SER A 23 -5.83 59.61 19.84
N LEU A 24 -6.62 58.59 20.20
CA LEU A 24 -7.66 58.70 21.22
C LEU A 24 -8.12 57.32 21.75
N LEU A 25 -7.68 57.05 22.99
CA LEU A 25 -8.38 56.51 24.17
C LEU A 25 -9.25 55.23 24.09
N LEU A 26 -8.82 54.29 24.96
CA LEU A 26 -9.44 53.06 25.50
C LEU A 26 -10.82 53.29 26.19
N PRO A 27 -11.62 52.23 26.41
CA PRO A 27 -11.47 51.45 27.65
C PRO A 27 -11.37 49.92 27.46
N ALA A 28 -10.72 49.32 28.46
CA ALA A 28 -10.37 47.93 28.65
C ALA A 28 -11.57 47.00 28.92
N CYS A 29 -11.42 45.74 28.49
CA CYS A 29 -11.91 44.59 29.26
C CYS A 29 -10.84 43.48 29.20
N ASN A 30 -10.57 42.93 30.37
CA ASN A 30 -9.38 42.20 30.78
C ASN A 30 -9.71 40.72 30.92
N VAL A 31 -9.06 39.82 30.16
CA VAL A 31 -8.98 38.38 30.51
C VAL A 31 -7.55 37.92 30.23
N GLY A 32 -6.90 37.44 31.30
CA GLY A 32 -5.47 37.25 31.40
C GLY A 32 -4.90 36.07 30.62
N ILE A 33 -3.66 36.27 30.16
CA ILE A 33 -2.75 35.22 29.72
C ILE A 33 -1.49 35.39 30.57
N GLN A 34 -1.20 34.42 31.44
CA GLN A 34 0.05 34.38 32.19
C GLN A 34 1.20 33.99 31.26
N ARG A 35 2.20 34.88 31.17
CA ARG A 35 3.54 34.60 30.64
C ARG A 35 4.33 33.81 31.67
N TRP A 36 5.04 32.77 31.23
CA TRP A 36 6.19 32.21 31.94
C TRP A 36 7.46 32.82 31.36
N GLU A 37 8.17 33.59 32.20
CA GLU A 37 9.55 34.01 31.96
C GLU A 37 10.54 33.04 32.62
N SER A 38 11.64 32.87 31.92
CA SER A 38 12.81 32.05 32.21
C SER A 38 13.80 32.71 33.16
N GLY A 39 14.41 31.93 34.07
CA GLY A 39 15.65 32.28 34.78
C GLY A 39 16.17 31.13 35.69
N PRO A 40 17.48 30.79 35.69
CA PRO A 40 18.06 29.66 36.44
C PRO A 40 18.60 30.08 37.83
N PRO A 41 19.04 29.15 38.73
CA PRO A 41 20.46 28.73 38.72
C PRO A 41 20.76 27.29 39.19
N THR A 42 22.02 26.93 38.94
CA THR A 42 22.84 25.75 39.24
C THR A 42 22.87 25.35 40.73
N ALA A 43 22.86 24.03 41.02
CA ALA A 43 23.24 23.49 42.32
C ALA A 43 24.09 22.21 42.18
N THR A 44 25.25 22.23 42.84
CA THR A 44 26.28 21.19 42.94
C THR A 44 25.87 20.10 43.97
N PRO A 45 26.21 18.81 43.78
CA PRO A 45 25.91 17.77 44.77
C PRO A 45 27.00 17.62 45.85
N PRO A 46 26.66 17.16 47.09
CA PRO A 46 27.61 16.84 48.16
C PRO A 46 28.14 15.39 48.07
N PRO A 47 29.20 15.04 48.82
CA PRO A 47 29.99 13.82 48.59
C PRO A 47 29.43 12.56 49.27
N ALA A 48 29.89 11.42 48.77
CA ALA A 48 29.51 10.06 49.14
C ALA A 48 29.83 9.69 50.59
N ALA A 49 28.86 9.05 51.26
CA ALA A 49 29.05 8.33 52.51
C ALA A 49 28.82 6.83 52.29
N SER A 50 29.85 6.06 52.62
CA SER A 50 29.93 4.61 52.65
C SER A 50 28.89 3.98 53.60
N ARG A 51 28.09 3.04 53.09
CA ARG A 51 27.33 2.09 53.90
C ARG A 51 27.58 0.65 53.43
N THR A 52 27.85 -0.18 54.42
CA THR A 52 28.17 -1.61 54.46
C THR A 52 27.10 -2.49 53.78
N PRO A 53 27.47 -3.68 53.26
CA PRO A 53 26.55 -4.56 52.55
C PRO A 53 25.74 -5.42 53.53
N SER A 54 24.42 -5.40 53.37
CA SER A 54 23.49 -6.37 53.96
C SER A 54 23.08 -7.42 52.92
N PRO A 55 22.73 -8.65 53.34
CA PRO A 55 22.87 -9.84 52.51
C PRO A 55 21.81 -9.95 51.40
N VAL A 56 22.27 -10.50 50.28
CA VAL A 56 21.53 -10.85 49.07
C VAL A 56 20.38 -11.80 49.43
N ARG A 57 19.13 -11.35 49.27
CA ARG A 57 17.98 -12.25 49.07
C ARG A 57 17.91 -12.60 47.60
N THR A 58 18.26 -13.84 47.28
CA THR A 58 18.00 -14.49 45.99
C THR A 58 16.52 -14.41 45.63
N PRO A 59 16.14 -13.82 44.49
CA PRO A 59 14.80 -13.98 43.94
C PRO A 59 14.65 -15.42 43.44
N SER A 60 13.61 -16.09 43.94
CA SER A 60 13.13 -17.39 43.45
C SER A 60 12.86 -17.31 41.94
N SER A 61 13.50 -18.17 41.17
CA SER A 61 13.32 -18.34 39.74
C SER A 61 11.93 -18.92 39.46
N ALA A 62 10.95 -18.06 39.21
CA ALA A 62 9.73 -18.46 38.53
C ALA A 62 10.06 -18.58 37.03
N SER A 63 10.26 -19.81 36.56
CA SER A 63 10.39 -20.12 35.13
C SER A 63 9.15 -19.63 34.39
N PRO A 64 9.27 -18.79 33.36
CA PRO A 64 8.15 -18.54 32.47
C PRO A 64 7.86 -19.84 31.71
N SER A 65 6.64 -20.36 31.88
CA SER A 65 6.14 -21.48 31.08
C SER A 65 6.12 -21.04 29.62
N LEU A 66 7.06 -21.56 28.83
CA LEU A 66 7.09 -21.43 27.38
C LEU A 66 5.84 -22.12 26.84
N ALA A 67 4.88 -21.32 26.36
CA ALA A 67 3.81 -21.83 25.52
C ALA A 67 4.44 -22.28 24.19
N THR A 68 4.67 -23.58 24.05
CA THR A 68 5.10 -24.21 22.81
C THR A 68 3.98 -24.05 21.78
N VAL A 69 4.14 -23.14 20.83
CA VAL A 69 3.32 -23.14 19.61
C VAL A 69 3.79 -24.31 18.77
N THR A 70 2.95 -25.34 18.67
CA THR A 70 3.19 -26.49 17.78
C THR A 70 3.21 -25.99 16.35
N ALA A 71 4.40 -25.87 15.76
CA ALA A 71 4.52 -25.63 14.32
C ALA A 71 3.86 -26.81 13.56
N PRO A 72 3.10 -26.56 12.48
CA PRO A 72 2.56 -27.65 11.69
C PRO A 72 3.71 -28.45 11.08
N ARG A 73 3.75 -29.74 11.43
CA ARG A 73 4.60 -30.72 10.77
C ARG A 73 4.15 -30.82 9.30
N PRO A 74 5.07 -30.80 8.32
CA PRO A 74 4.68 -31.10 6.95
C PRO A 74 4.21 -32.55 6.91
N SER A 75 2.90 -32.75 6.70
CA SER A 75 2.32 -34.07 6.44
C SER A 75 2.57 -34.41 4.98
N PRO A 76 3.33 -35.46 4.64
CA PRO A 76 3.43 -35.93 3.28
C PRO A 76 2.37 -37.01 3.06
N THR A 77 1.13 -36.65 2.69
CA THR A 77 0.22 -37.54 1.94
C THR A 77 -1.03 -36.80 1.49
N GLY A 78 -1.33 -36.87 0.19
CA GLY A 78 -2.51 -36.29 -0.43
C GLY A 78 -3.80 -36.93 0.11
N ALA A 79 -4.42 -36.24 1.07
CA ALA A 79 -5.87 -36.35 1.23
C ALA A 79 -6.51 -35.75 -0.04
N PRO A 80 -7.52 -36.39 -0.64
CA PRO A 80 -8.24 -35.79 -1.75
C PRO A 80 -8.81 -34.45 -1.29
N SER A 81 -8.54 -33.38 -2.04
CA SER A 81 -9.13 -32.08 -1.78
C SER A 81 -10.65 -32.23 -1.74
N PRO A 82 -11.34 -31.62 -0.76
CA PRO A 82 -12.79 -31.68 -0.70
C PRO A 82 -13.39 -31.19 -2.03
N THR A 83 -14.42 -31.85 -2.53
CA THR A 83 -15.07 -31.51 -3.80
C THR A 83 -16.32 -30.63 -3.61
N GLY A 84 -16.68 -30.31 -2.37
CA GLY A 84 -17.84 -29.50 -2.02
C GLY A 84 -17.51 -28.42 -0.98
N PRO A 85 -18.48 -27.55 -0.64
CA PRO A 85 -18.27 -26.48 0.32
C PRO A 85 -17.80 -27.00 1.67
N VAL A 86 -16.82 -26.33 2.25
CA VAL A 86 -16.29 -26.63 3.58
C VAL A 86 -16.60 -25.52 4.57
N ALA A 87 -16.84 -25.87 5.83
CA ALA A 87 -16.88 -24.89 6.91
C ALA A 87 -15.51 -24.22 7.06
N LEU A 88 -15.47 -22.94 7.41
CA LEU A 88 -14.23 -22.17 7.53
C LEU A 88 -13.98 -21.79 8.98
N ARG A 89 -12.70 -21.79 9.38
CA ARG A 89 -12.23 -21.22 10.63
C ARG A 89 -11.20 -20.12 10.38
N VAL A 90 -11.12 -19.19 11.31
CA VAL A 90 -10.24 -18.02 11.28
C VAL A 90 -9.22 -18.13 12.40
N GLU A 91 -7.95 -17.98 12.07
CA GLU A 91 -6.82 -18.03 13.01
C GLU A 91 -6.01 -16.72 12.91
N THR A 92 -5.71 -16.09 14.04
CA THR A 92 -4.73 -14.98 14.05
C THR A 92 -3.35 -15.54 14.30
N LEU A 93 -2.44 -15.40 13.33
CA LEU A 93 -1.09 -15.96 13.39
C LEU A 93 -0.08 -14.98 13.99
N LEU A 94 -0.18 -13.70 13.63
CA LEU A 94 0.67 -12.63 14.16
C LEU A 94 -0.19 -11.46 14.61
N THR A 95 0.30 -10.74 15.61
CA THR A 95 -0.28 -9.52 16.16
C THR A 95 0.81 -8.47 16.36
N GLY A 96 0.40 -7.22 16.58
CA GLY A 96 1.32 -6.12 16.89
C GLY A 96 2.18 -5.68 15.70
N LEU A 97 1.75 -5.97 14.47
CA LEU A 97 2.35 -5.42 13.25
C LEU A 97 2.00 -3.93 13.13
N GLU A 98 2.79 -3.19 12.36
CA GLU A 98 2.60 -1.75 12.17
C GLU A 98 2.35 -1.43 10.71
N ALA A 99 1.07 -1.28 10.33
CA ALA A 99 0.65 -1.07 8.95
C ALA A 99 1.36 -2.04 7.96
N PRO A 100 1.23 -3.36 8.17
CA PRO A 100 1.82 -4.34 7.28
C PRO A 100 1.21 -4.20 5.88
N TRP A 101 2.06 -4.15 4.85
CA TRP A 101 1.64 -3.77 3.50
C TRP A 101 1.58 -4.97 2.54
N GLU A 102 2.63 -5.77 2.46
CA GLU A 102 2.69 -6.97 1.63
C GLU A 102 3.11 -8.18 2.45
N VAL A 103 2.68 -9.38 2.03
CA VAL A 103 3.14 -10.66 2.57
C VAL A 103 3.37 -11.67 1.44
N THR A 104 4.44 -12.44 1.53
CA THR A 104 4.76 -13.50 0.56
C THR A 104 5.36 -14.71 1.25
N PHE A 105 5.16 -15.89 0.65
CA PHE A 105 5.72 -17.16 1.11
C PHE A 105 6.91 -17.54 0.24
N ALA A 106 8.05 -17.78 0.87
CA ALA A 106 9.18 -18.40 0.23
C ALA A 106 8.94 -19.91 0.03
N PRO A 107 9.49 -20.53 -1.03
CA PRO A 107 9.37 -21.97 -1.26
C PRO A 107 9.91 -22.86 -0.14
N ASP A 108 10.78 -22.32 0.71
CA ASP A 108 11.34 -23.02 1.88
C ASP A 108 10.47 -22.89 3.15
N GLY A 109 9.28 -22.31 3.04
CA GLY A 109 8.31 -22.15 4.12
C GLY A 109 8.52 -20.90 4.98
N ARG A 110 9.54 -20.08 4.69
CA ARG A 110 9.66 -18.75 5.31
C ARG A 110 8.57 -17.83 4.79
N LEU A 111 8.14 -16.89 5.62
CA LEU A 111 7.22 -15.83 5.23
C LEU A 111 7.91 -14.48 5.41
N LEU A 112 7.84 -13.63 4.40
CA LEU A 112 8.32 -12.26 4.44
C LEU A 112 7.13 -11.31 4.40
N LEU A 113 7.21 -10.23 5.17
CA LEU A 113 6.22 -9.15 5.12
C LEU A 113 6.89 -7.79 5.19
N THR A 114 6.27 -6.78 4.60
CA THR A 114 6.68 -5.39 4.73
C THR A 114 5.80 -4.66 5.73
N GLU A 115 6.39 -3.77 6.51
CA GLU A 115 5.69 -2.80 7.34
C GLU A 115 5.98 -1.40 6.79
N ARG A 116 4.93 -0.63 6.54
CA ARG A 116 5.01 0.68 5.87
C ARG A 116 6.04 1.64 6.46
N PRO A 117 6.31 1.66 7.79
CA PRO A 117 7.39 2.48 8.36
C PRO A 117 8.83 2.12 7.94
N GLY A 118 9.04 1.07 7.14
CA GLY A 118 10.35 0.76 6.56
C GLY A 118 10.97 -0.55 7.01
N ARG A 119 10.21 -1.50 7.55
CA ARG A 119 10.75 -2.77 8.06
C ARG A 119 10.34 -3.95 7.17
N VAL A 120 11.29 -4.78 6.78
CA VAL A 120 11.01 -6.13 6.27
C VAL A 120 11.08 -7.09 7.45
N ARG A 121 9.99 -7.80 7.72
CA ARG A 121 9.92 -8.79 8.78
C ARG A 121 9.97 -10.19 8.18
N LEU A 122 10.58 -11.10 8.92
CA LEU A 122 10.78 -12.49 8.53
C LEU A 122 10.17 -13.40 9.59
N VAL A 123 9.41 -14.38 9.12
CA VAL A 123 8.86 -15.46 9.93
C VAL A 123 9.53 -16.76 9.50
N VAL A 124 10.11 -17.45 10.47
CA VAL A 124 10.80 -18.74 10.26
C VAL A 124 10.18 -19.75 11.19
N ASN A 125 9.74 -20.89 10.67
CA ASN A 125 9.08 -21.95 11.44
C ASN A 125 7.87 -21.43 12.26
N GLY A 126 7.08 -20.53 11.67
CA GLY A 126 5.92 -19.92 12.32
C GLY A 126 6.24 -18.85 13.37
N GLN A 127 7.51 -18.52 13.59
CA GLN A 127 7.92 -17.52 14.57
C GLN A 127 8.48 -16.25 13.91
N LEU A 128 7.94 -15.10 14.30
CA LEU A 128 8.43 -13.80 13.88
C LEU A 128 9.81 -13.53 14.48
N ARG A 129 10.80 -13.23 13.62
CA ARG A 129 12.12 -12.80 14.09
C ARG A 129 12.04 -11.46 14.81
N THR A 130 12.76 -11.36 15.92
CA THR A 130 12.84 -10.12 16.73
C THR A 130 13.54 -9.01 15.94
N ARG A 131 14.66 -9.35 15.31
CA ARG A 131 15.38 -8.44 14.40
C ARG A 131 14.70 -8.47 13.01
N PRO A 132 14.32 -7.31 12.45
CA PRO A 132 13.90 -7.22 11.05
C PRO A 132 14.97 -7.74 10.09
N ALA A 133 14.54 -8.32 8.96
CA ALA A 133 15.46 -8.70 7.88
C ALA A 133 16.11 -7.46 7.23
N LEU A 134 15.40 -6.32 7.27
CA LEU A 134 15.89 -5.02 6.80
C LEU A 134 15.12 -3.90 7.48
N THR A 135 15.81 -2.79 7.74
CA THR A 135 15.18 -1.51 8.09
C THR A 135 15.70 -0.44 7.12
N LEU A 136 14.79 0.26 6.45
CA LEU A 136 15.08 1.30 5.47
C LEU A 136 14.59 2.67 5.97
N PRO A 137 15.35 3.76 5.72
CA PRO A 137 14.88 5.12 5.95
C PRO A 137 13.93 5.55 4.82
N VAL A 138 12.74 4.96 4.76
CA VAL A 138 11.72 5.30 3.77
C VAL A 138 11.04 6.64 4.10
N ALA A 139 10.46 7.29 3.10
CA ALA A 139 9.57 8.42 3.31
C ALA A 139 8.15 7.90 3.65
N ALA A 140 7.92 7.60 4.93
CA ALA A 140 6.61 7.14 5.43
C ALA A 140 5.64 8.32 5.64
N VAL A 141 5.23 8.96 4.55
CA VAL A 141 4.32 10.13 4.56
C VAL A 141 3.02 9.79 3.86
N GLY A 142 1.89 10.00 4.54
CA GLY A 142 0.57 9.74 3.98
C GLY A 142 0.36 8.27 3.62
N GLU A 143 0.27 7.95 2.34
CA GLU A 143 0.16 6.58 1.82
C GLU A 143 1.52 5.92 1.53
N GLY A 144 2.58 6.71 1.36
CA GLY A 144 3.93 6.26 1.06
C GLY A 144 4.66 5.57 2.23
N GLY A 145 5.75 4.88 1.90
CA GLY A 145 6.57 4.11 2.84
C GLY A 145 7.18 2.87 2.17
N LEU A 146 7.41 1.80 2.93
CA LEU A 146 7.76 0.49 2.38
C LEU A 146 6.49 -0.29 2.01
N LEU A 147 6.29 -0.55 0.73
CA LEU A 147 5.03 -1.04 0.17
C LEU A 147 5.18 -2.49 -0.32
N GLY A 148 5.20 -2.71 -1.63
CA GLY A 148 5.24 -4.02 -2.25
C GLY A 148 6.52 -4.81 -2.00
N LEU A 149 6.37 -6.13 -2.09
CA LEU A 149 7.40 -7.14 -1.88
C LEU A 149 7.13 -8.31 -2.84
N ALA A 150 8.15 -8.72 -3.59
CA ALA A 150 8.06 -9.91 -4.44
C ALA A 150 9.32 -10.76 -4.31
N LEU A 151 9.18 -12.08 -4.36
CA LEU A 151 10.32 -12.98 -4.48
C LEU A 151 10.58 -13.24 -5.96
N HIS A 152 11.85 -13.35 -6.34
CA HIS A 152 12.22 -13.81 -7.67
C HIS A 152 11.58 -15.19 -7.96
N PRO A 153 11.15 -15.50 -9.20
CA PRO A 153 10.55 -16.81 -9.52
C PRO A 153 11.46 -17.99 -9.12
N ASP A 154 12.76 -17.86 -9.37
CA ASP A 154 13.81 -18.81 -8.92
C ASP A 154 14.38 -18.50 -7.52
N PHE A 155 13.57 -18.03 -6.58
CA PHE A 155 14.05 -17.57 -5.26
C PHE A 155 14.96 -18.58 -4.54
N SER A 156 14.64 -19.88 -4.61
CA SER A 156 15.45 -20.94 -3.98
C SER A 156 16.90 -20.98 -4.47
N ARG A 157 17.17 -20.50 -5.69
CA ARG A 157 18.51 -20.42 -6.28
C ARG A 157 19.13 -19.03 -6.10
N THR A 158 18.34 -17.98 -6.29
CA THR A 158 18.87 -16.62 -6.39
C THR A 158 18.87 -15.87 -5.06
N GLY A 159 17.93 -16.17 -4.17
CA GLY A 159 17.69 -15.43 -2.93
C GLY A 159 17.20 -13.99 -3.15
N TRP A 160 16.82 -13.61 -4.37
CA TRP A 160 16.44 -12.22 -4.68
C TRP A 160 15.04 -11.88 -4.17
N VAL A 161 14.96 -10.79 -3.41
CA VAL A 161 13.75 -10.15 -2.89
C VAL A 161 13.65 -8.74 -3.44
N TYR A 162 12.51 -8.38 -4.01
CA TYR A 162 12.23 -7.07 -4.58
C TYR A 162 11.35 -6.28 -3.62
N LEU A 163 11.67 -5.00 -3.43
CA LEU A 163 10.94 -4.09 -2.57
C LEU A 163 10.55 -2.85 -3.36
N TYR A 164 9.31 -2.42 -3.22
CA TYR A 164 8.83 -1.11 -3.66
C TYR A 164 8.78 -0.17 -2.46
N TYR A 165 9.37 1.02 -2.55
CA TYR A 165 9.25 2.01 -1.48
C TYR A 165 9.37 3.46 -1.92
N THR A 166 8.73 4.32 -1.13
CA THR A 166 8.79 5.77 -1.24
C THR A 166 10.02 6.32 -0.54
N TYR A 167 10.65 7.31 -1.14
CA TYR A 167 11.78 8.05 -0.59
C TYR A 167 11.67 9.53 -0.92
N GLN A 168 12.48 10.36 -0.27
CA GLN A 168 12.48 11.80 -0.50
C GLN A 168 13.87 12.31 -0.83
N THR A 169 13.94 13.16 -1.84
CA THR A 169 15.09 14.02 -2.16
C THR A 169 14.62 15.47 -2.10
N ASP A 170 14.53 16.12 -3.25
CA ASP A 170 13.84 17.37 -3.54
C ASP A 170 12.31 17.24 -3.50
N GLN A 171 11.80 16.07 -3.89
CA GLN A 171 10.39 15.71 -3.82
C GLN A 171 10.24 14.23 -3.42
N LEU A 172 8.99 13.77 -3.30
CA LEU A 172 8.70 12.36 -3.08
C LEU A 172 8.87 11.59 -4.40
N TRP A 173 9.52 10.44 -4.30
CA TRP A 173 9.75 9.50 -5.38
C TRP A 173 9.50 8.10 -4.87
N ASN A 174 9.17 7.20 -5.77
CA ASN A 174 9.10 5.78 -5.52
C ASN A 174 10.20 5.04 -6.31
N ARG A 175 10.58 3.86 -5.84
CA ARG A 175 11.54 2.99 -6.52
C ARG A 175 11.30 1.53 -6.23
N VAL A 176 11.84 0.69 -7.12
CA VAL A 176 11.98 -0.75 -6.92
C VAL A 176 13.46 -1.08 -6.75
N VAL A 177 13.78 -1.81 -5.69
CA VAL A 177 15.14 -2.26 -5.39
C VAL A 177 15.10 -3.74 -5.03
N ARG A 178 16.02 -4.53 -5.58
CA ARG A 178 16.22 -5.92 -5.17
C ARG A 178 17.35 -6.06 -4.16
N TYR A 179 17.23 -7.07 -3.32
CA TYR A 179 18.17 -7.44 -2.27
C TYR A 179 18.33 -8.95 -2.24
N ARG A 180 19.48 -9.45 -1.81
CA ARG A 180 19.70 -10.88 -1.58
C ARG A 180 19.39 -11.23 -0.13
N LEU A 181 18.58 -12.25 0.11
CA LEU A 181 18.35 -12.78 1.46
C LEU A 181 19.48 -13.74 1.84
N ALA A 182 20.30 -13.34 2.82
CA ALA A 182 21.40 -14.12 3.38
C ALA A 182 21.38 -13.99 4.90
N ASP A 183 21.49 -15.12 5.63
CA ASP A 183 21.50 -15.16 7.10
C ASP A 183 20.35 -14.38 7.76
N ASP A 184 19.12 -14.60 7.27
CA ASP A 184 17.90 -13.91 7.71
C ASP A 184 17.97 -12.36 7.56
N GLN A 185 18.87 -11.82 6.73
CA GLN A 185 19.02 -10.39 6.43
C GLN A 185 18.98 -10.12 4.91
N LEU A 186 18.44 -8.96 4.52
CA LEU A 186 18.50 -8.49 3.15
C LEU A 186 19.76 -7.64 2.94
N VAL A 187 20.59 -8.04 1.99
CA VAL A 187 21.88 -7.41 1.67
C VAL A 187 21.98 -7.08 0.18
N GLU A 188 23.06 -6.41 -0.23
CA GLU A 188 23.40 -6.16 -1.64
C GLU A 188 22.28 -5.47 -2.44
N PRO A 189 21.85 -4.25 -2.03
CA PRO A 189 20.81 -3.51 -2.73
C PRO A 189 21.21 -3.22 -4.18
N GLN A 190 20.28 -3.48 -5.11
CA GLN A 190 20.40 -3.12 -6.51
C GLN A 190 19.12 -2.45 -6.98
N VAL A 191 19.24 -1.21 -7.48
CA VAL A 191 18.10 -0.46 -8.01
C VAL A 191 17.65 -1.08 -9.33
N ILE A 192 16.36 -1.38 -9.42
CA ILE A 192 15.70 -1.99 -10.59
C ILE A 192 14.96 -0.93 -11.39
N LEU A 193 14.25 -0.04 -10.69
CA LEU A 193 13.58 1.10 -11.29
C LEU A 193 13.60 2.25 -10.30
N ASP A 194 13.98 3.44 -10.74
CA ASP A 194 14.10 4.63 -9.89
C ASP A 194 13.23 5.77 -10.40
N ARG A 195 13.06 6.78 -9.55
CA ARG A 195 12.37 8.04 -9.88
C ARG A 195 10.97 7.86 -10.49
N ILE A 196 10.23 6.89 -9.97
CA ILE A 196 8.80 6.79 -10.21
C ILE A 196 8.14 7.96 -9.46
N PRO A 197 7.31 8.80 -10.08
CA PRO A 197 6.63 9.89 -9.38
C PRO A 197 5.93 9.40 -8.10
N GLY A 198 6.06 10.17 -7.02
CA GLY A 198 5.46 9.87 -5.73
C GLY A 198 4.86 11.11 -5.08
N ALA A 199 3.94 10.90 -4.16
CA ALA A 199 3.26 11.98 -3.45
C ALA A 199 2.82 11.52 -2.05
N SER A 200 2.05 12.34 -1.34
CA SER A 200 1.46 11.92 -0.05
C SER A 200 0.32 10.90 -0.21
N ILE A 201 -0.22 10.75 -1.43
CA ILE A 201 -1.27 9.80 -1.83
C ILE A 201 -0.97 9.34 -3.26
N HIS A 202 -1.52 8.19 -3.64
CA HIS A 202 -1.45 7.65 -5.00
C HIS A 202 -0.04 7.22 -5.45
N ASP A 203 0.63 6.44 -4.61
CA ASP A 203 1.92 5.84 -4.95
C ASP A 203 1.79 4.47 -5.63
N GLY A 204 0.59 3.88 -5.69
CA GLY A 204 0.42 2.50 -6.15
C GLY A 204 1.19 1.53 -5.25
N GLY A 205 2.22 0.89 -5.80
CA GLY A 205 3.26 0.23 -5.02
C GLY A 205 3.15 -1.29 -4.91
N ARG A 206 2.22 -1.93 -5.60
CA ARG A 206 2.16 -3.40 -5.69
C ARG A 206 3.18 -3.87 -6.71
N ILE A 207 3.93 -4.91 -6.36
CA ILE A 207 4.84 -5.59 -7.28
C ILE A 207 4.62 -7.09 -7.21
N ALA A 208 4.71 -7.76 -8.36
CA ALA A 208 4.57 -9.21 -8.44
C ALA A 208 5.23 -9.73 -9.72
N PHE A 209 5.72 -10.97 -9.69
CA PHE A 209 6.14 -11.64 -10.91
C PHE A 209 4.95 -12.29 -11.61
N GLY A 210 4.81 -12.03 -12.90
CA GLY A 210 3.84 -12.70 -13.76
C GLY A 210 4.26 -14.13 -14.12
N PRO A 211 3.36 -14.93 -14.71
CA PRO A 211 3.65 -16.28 -15.19
C PRO A 211 4.68 -16.30 -16.33
N ASP A 212 4.93 -15.15 -16.97
CA ASP A 212 5.96 -14.92 -17.98
C ASP A 212 7.36 -14.64 -17.37
N GLY A 213 7.47 -14.64 -16.04
CA GLY A 213 8.72 -14.38 -15.31
C GLY A 213 9.11 -12.91 -15.27
N LYS A 214 8.25 -11.99 -15.71
CA LYS A 214 8.53 -10.54 -15.65
C LYS A 214 8.01 -9.92 -14.37
N LEU A 215 8.66 -8.85 -13.93
CA LEU A 215 8.25 -8.07 -12.78
C LEU A 215 7.21 -7.02 -13.22
N TYR A 216 6.01 -7.10 -12.65
CA TYR A 216 4.96 -6.10 -12.82
C TYR A 216 4.96 -5.14 -11.64
N VAL A 217 4.79 -3.85 -11.93
CA VAL A 217 4.84 -2.76 -10.93
C VAL A 217 3.65 -1.82 -11.12
N THR A 218 2.85 -1.63 -10.09
CA THR A 218 1.77 -0.63 -10.12
C THR A 218 2.26 0.72 -9.62
N THR A 219 1.83 1.79 -10.28
CA THR A 219 2.15 3.17 -9.90
C THR A 219 0.87 4.01 -9.95
N GLY A 220 0.64 4.82 -8.92
CA GLY A 220 -0.46 5.78 -8.95
C GLY A 220 -0.06 7.07 -9.66
N ASP A 221 -1.04 7.96 -9.86
CA ASP A 221 -0.88 9.22 -10.59
C ASP A 221 -0.08 10.29 -9.83
N ALA A 222 0.33 10.02 -8.58
CA ALA A 222 1.06 10.94 -7.72
C ALA A 222 0.40 12.34 -7.59
N ARG A 223 -0.95 12.39 -7.61
CA ARG A 223 -1.76 13.63 -7.59
C ARG A 223 -1.66 14.49 -8.85
N ASP A 224 -1.10 13.95 -9.93
CA ASP A 224 -1.15 14.53 -11.26
C ASP A 224 -1.96 13.60 -12.19
N PRO A 225 -3.29 13.75 -12.23
CA PRO A 225 -4.13 12.83 -12.99
C PRO A 225 -3.79 12.78 -14.48
N GLU A 226 -3.33 13.88 -15.09
CA GLU A 226 -2.99 13.89 -16.53
C GLU A 226 -1.72 13.07 -16.84
N ALA A 227 -0.80 12.94 -15.87
CA ALA A 227 0.39 12.09 -16.02
C ALA A 227 0.04 10.62 -16.27
N ALA A 228 -1.16 10.15 -15.87
CA ALA A 228 -1.62 8.80 -16.16
C ALA A 228 -1.77 8.54 -17.68
N GLN A 229 -2.09 9.58 -18.46
CA GLN A 229 -2.23 9.52 -19.92
C GLN A 229 -0.92 9.77 -20.67
N ASP A 230 0.09 10.33 -20.01
CA ASP A 230 1.42 10.55 -20.59
C ASP A 230 2.27 9.27 -20.54
N LEU A 231 2.63 8.73 -21.71
CA LEU A 231 3.47 7.53 -21.85
C LEU A 231 4.95 7.78 -21.54
N ALA A 232 5.39 9.04 -21.47
CA ALA A 232 6.74 9.38 -21.01
C ALA A 232 6.85 9.41 -19.48
N SER A 233 5.72 9.48 -18.77
CA SER A 233 5.64 9.43 -17.31
C SER A 233 5.52 7.99 -16.80
N LEU A 234 6.10 7.73 -15.62
CA LEU A 234 5.89 6.48 -14.88
C LEU A 234 4.71 6.55 -13.90
N ALA A 235 4.00 7.68 -13.79
CA ALA A 235 2.84 7.81 -12.91
C ALA A 235 1.56 7.25 -13.58
N GLY A 236 0.70 6.61 -12.80
CA GLY A 236 -0.59 6.10 -13.27
C GLY A 236 -0.46 4.98 -14.28
N LYS A 237 0.45 4.02 -14.02
CA LYS A 237 0.82 2.92 -14.92
C LYS A 237 0.74 1.56 -14.22
N ILE A 238 0.63 0.51 -15.03
CA ILE A 238 1.23 -0.78 -14.70
C ILE A 238 2.45 -0.92 -15.59
N LEU A 239 3.60 -1.21 -15.00
CA LEU A 239 4.89 -1.38 -15.67
C LEU A 239 5.27 -2.86 -15.72
N ARG A 240 6.08 -3.26 -16.70
CA ARG A 240 6.61 -4.62 -16.87
C ARG A 240 8.10 -4.57 -17.22
N LEU A 241 8.90 -5.25 -16.40
CA LEU A 241 10.37 -5.24 -16.44
C LEU A 241 10.92 -6.68 -16.43
N GLU A 242 12.12 -6.87 -16.94
CA GLU A 242 12.91 -8.06 -16.63
C GLU A 242 13.32 -8.06 -15.15
N PRO A 243 13.66 -9.23 -14.56
CA PRO A 243 14.08 -9.29 -13.16
C PRO A 243 15.31 -8.42 -12.82
N ASP A 244 16.12 -8.03 -13.80
CA ASP A 244 17.27 -7.14 -13.62
C ASP A 244 16.96 -5.67 -13.90
N GLY A 245 15.72 -5.33 -14.25
CA GLY A 245 15.29 -3.96 -14.58
C GLY A 245 15.47 -3.59 -16.05
N SER A 246 16.04 -4.47 -16.88
CA SER A 246 16.03 -4.26 -18.34
C SER A 246 14.62 -4.34 -18.91
N LEU A 247 14.43 -3.75 -20.10
CA LEU A 247 13.12 -3.67 -20.75
C LEU A 247 12.88 -4.93 -21.60
N PRO A 248 11.77 -5.66 -21.38
CA PRO A 248 11.39 -6.74 -22.27
C PRO A 248 11.17 -6.22 -23.70
N PRO A 249 11.70 -6.90 -24.73
CA PRO A 249 11.62 -6.42 -26.12
C PRO A 249 10.19 -6.50 -26.69
N ASP A 250 9.32 -7.28 -26.05
CA ASP A 250 7.91 -7.47 -26.40
C ASP A 250 6.97 -6.50 -25.65
N ASN A 251 7.51 -5.51 -24.92
CA ASN A 251 6.66 -4.47 -24.32
C ASN A 251 5.93 -3.66 -25.42
N PRO A 252 4.68 -3.21 -25.14
CA PRO A 252 3.82 -2.58 -26.14
C PRO A 252 4.31 -1.20 -26.60
N PHE A 253 5.13 -0.53 -25.80
CA PHE A 253 5.69 0.78 -26.11
C PHE A 253 7.22 0.68 -26.24
N PRO A 254 7.79 0.93 -27.43
CA PRO A 254 9.23 0.78 -27.66
C PRO A 254 10.08 1.61 -26.69
N GLY A 255 11.08 0.97 -26.07
CA GLY A 255 11.99 1.64 -25.14
C GLY A 255 11.34 2.09 -23.83
N SER A 256 10.17 1.54 -23.47
CA SER A 256 9.43 1.91 -22.28
C SER A 256 9.08 0.69 -21.39
N PRO A 257 9.11 0.84 -20.05
CA PRO A 257 8.60 -0.18 -19.14
C PRO A 257 7.07 -0.20 -19.05
N VAL A 258 6.36 0.74 -19.68
CA VAL A 258 4.90 0.83 -19.60
C VAL A 258 4.27 -0.42 -20.22
N TRP A 259 3.43 -1.10 -19.43
CA TRP A 259 2.59 -2.21 -19.89
C TRP A 259 1.18 -1.72 -20.19
N THR A 260 0.58 -0.98 -19.27
CA THR A 260 -0.71 -0.30 -19.42
C THR A 260 -0.69 1.07 -18.75
N TYR A 261 -1.63 1.93 -19.12
CA TYR A 261 -1.68 3.32 -18.66
C TYR A 261 -3.12 3.79 -18.44
N GLY A 262 -3.29 5.03 -17.97
CA GLY A 262 -4.61 5.56 -17.61
C GLY A 262 -5.11 5.01 -16.28
N HIS A 263 -4.21 4.85 -15.31
CA HIS A 263 -4.53 4.40 -13.95
C HIS A 263 -4.44 5.54 -12.94
N ARG A 264 -5.31 5.53 -11.93
CA ARG A 264 -5.31 6.45 -10.78
C ARG A 264 -4.41 5.96 -9.65
N ASN A 265 -4.72 4.82 -9.05
CA ASN A 265 -3.97 4.28 -7.90
C ASN A 265 -4.17 2.76 -7.75
N PRO A 266 -3.61 1.94 -8.67
CA PRO A 266 -3.72 0.48 -8.62
C PRO A 266 -2.87 -0.11 -7.50
N GLN A 267 -3.45 -1.00 -6.69
CA GLN A 267 -2.81 -1.58 -5.49
C GLN A 267 -2.95 -3.10 -5.36
N GLY A 268 -3.51 -3.77 -6.36
CA GLY A 268 -3.61 -5.22 -6.44
C GLY A 268 -3.24 -5.74 -7.82
N LEU A 269 -2.59 -6.90 -7.86
CA LEU A 269 -2.27 -7.64 -9.09
C LEU A 269 -2.57 -9.12 -8.82
N ALA A 270 -3.31 -9.78 -9.71
CA ALA A 270 -3.61 -11.20 -9.59
C ALA A 270 -3.72 -11.85 -10.97
N TRP A 271 -3.16 -13.05 -11.12
CA TRP A 271 -3.26 -13.81 -12.37
C TRP A 271 -4.17 -15.02 -12.20
N THR A 272 -5.02 -15.23 -13.20
CA THR A 272 -5.72 -16.50 -13.38
C THR A 272 -4.73 -17.61 -13.78
N ASN A 273 -5.18 -18.87 -13.71
CA ASN A 273 -4.35 -20.02 -14.10
C ASN A 273 -3.96 -20.02 -15.59
N ASP A 274 -4.77 -19.39 -16.44
CA ASP A 274 -4.48 -19.22 -17.88
C ASP A 274 -3.64 -17.96 -18.18
N GLY A 275 -3.19 -17.24 -17.16
CA GLY A 275 -2.24 -16.14 -17.28
C GLY A 275 -2.85 -14.77 -17.57
N ARG A 276 -4.17 -14.60 -17.50
CA ARG A 276 -4.80 -13.27 -17.58
C ARG A 276 -4.53 -12.50 -16.29
N LEU A 277 -4.03 -11.27 -16.44
CA LEU A 277 -3.75 -10.37 -15.32
C LEU A 277 -4.98 -9.53 -14.99
N TYR A 278 -5.29 -9.42 -13.71
CA TYR A 278 -6.28 -8.49 -13.17
C TYR A 278 -5.62 -7.54 -12.18
N ALA A 279 -6.09 -6.30 -12.14
CA ALA A 279 -5.67 -5.32 -11.15
C ALA A 279 -6.87 -4.71 -10.44
N THR A 280 -6.69 -4.33 -9.18
CA THR A 280 -7.69 -3.56 -8.43
C THR A 280 -7.21 -2.15 -8.22
N GLU A 281 -8.13 -1.20 -8.27
CA GLU A 281 -7.80 0.22 -8.30
C GLU A 281 -8.76 1.07 -7.48
N HIS A 282 -8.19 2.05 -6.76
CA HIS A 282 -8.97 3.03 -6.03
C HIS A 282 -9.51 4.10 -6.99
N GLY A 283 -10.82 4.29 -6.97
CA GLY A 283 -11.46 5.42 -7.64
C GLY A 283 -11.31 6.74 -6.85
N PRO A 284 -11.83 7.86 -7.37
CA PRO A 284 -11.72 9.20 -6.77
C PRO A 284 -12.13 9.28 -5.30
N THR A 285 -11.48 10.17 -4.56
CA THR A 285 -11.78 10.45 -3.13
C THR A 285 -12.10 11.93 -2.88
N GLY A 286 -12.78 12.56 -3.82
CA GLY A 286 -13.05 14.01 -3.88
C GLY A 286 -12.36 14.68 -5.07
N ASP A 287 -11.37 14.02 -5.68
CA ASP A 287 -10.72 14.48 -6.90
C ASP A 287 -11.76 14.65 -8.01
N LEU A 288 -11.59 15.71 -8.82
CA LEU A 288 -12.46 15.97 -9.97
C LEU A 288 -13.95 16.17 -9.59
N GLY A 289 -14.27 16.35 -8.30
CA GLY A 289 -15.64 16.40 -7.80
C GLY A 289 -16.32 15.03 -7.70
N LEU A 290 -15.56 13.94 -7.81
CA LEU A 290 -16.05 12.56 -7.77
C LEU A 290 -15.59 11.84 -6.51
N ALA A 291 -16.35 10.84 -6.10
CA ALA A 291 -15.97 9.91 -5.04
C ALA A 291 -16.31 8.48 -5.47
N ALA A 292 -15.68 7.47 -4.84
CA ALA A 292 -15.92 6.06 -5.13
C ALA A 292 -15.52 5.66 -6.56
N HIS A 293 -16.26 4.77 -7.23
CA HIS A 293 -15.90 4.17 -8.53
C HIS A 293 -14.56 3.43 -8.47
N ASP A 294 -14.38 2.64 -7.41
CA ASP A 294 -13.28 1.68 -7.33
C ASP A 294 -13.47 0.58 -8.37
N GLU A 295 -12.38 0.06 -8.91
CA GLU A 295 -12.41 -0.82 -10.09
C GLU A 295 -11.67 -2.14 -9.87
N VAL A 296 -12.12 -3.15 -10.59
CA VAL A 296 -11.35 -4.33 -10.96
C VAL A 296 -11.22 -4.34 -12.47
N ASN A 297 -9.99 -4.45 -12.96
CA ASN A 297 -9.64 -4.32 -14.38
C ASN A 297 -8.99 -5.61 -14.90
N LEU A 298 -9.40 -6.07 -16.08
CA LEU A 298 -8.66 -7.08 -16.86
C LEU A 298 -7.55 -6.35 -17.61
N ILE A 299 -6.30 -6.67 -17.28
CA ILE A 299 -5.11 -5.96 -17.77
C ILE A 299 -4.61 -6.57 -19.08
N GLU A 300 -4.68 -5.80 -20.15
CA GLU A 300 -4.27 -6.20 -21.50
C GLU A 300 -3.16 -5.27 -22.02
N PRO A 301 -2.06 -5.79 -22.60
CA PRO A 301 -0.92 -4.97 -23.02
C PRO A 301 -1.29 -3.80 -23.93
N GLY A 302 -0.70 -2.64 -23.63
CA GLY A 302 -0.85 -1.40 -24.41
C GLY A 302 -2.18 -0.69 -24.24
N LYS A 303 -3.07 -1.20 -23.39
CA LYS A 303 -4.40 -0.61 -23.19
C LYS A 303 -4.41 0.58 -22.22
N ASN A 304 -5.40 1.44 -22.45
CA ASN A 304 -5.71 2.64 -21.68
C ASN A 304 -6.90 2.36 -20.76
N TYR A 305 -6.75 2.57 -19.46
CA TYR A 305 -7.81 2.36 -18.45
C TYR A 305 -8.57 3.65 -18.11
N GLY A 306 -8.35 4.72 -18.87
CA GLY A 306 -9.27 5.85 -18.96
C GLY A 306 -8.99 7.01 -18.01
N TRP A 307 -8.39 6.78 -16.84
CA TRP A 307 -8.14 7.85 -15.87
C TRP A 307 -7.29 8.98 -16.46
N PRO A 308 -7.66 10.27 -16.35
CA PRO A 308 -8.80 10.83 -15.61
C PRO A 308 -10.00 11.22 -16.47
N PHE A 309 -9.97 10.83 -17.75
CA PHE A 309 -10.94 11.23 -18.76
C PHE A 309 -12.18 10.33 -18.75
N VAL A 310 -12.00 9.07 -18.39
CA VAL A 310 -13.06 8.08 -18.12
C VAL A 310 -12.81 7.53 -16.72
N VAL A 311 -13.85 7.46 -15.89
CA VAL A 311 -13.80 6.89 -14.53
C VAL A 311 -14.91 5.86 -14.44
N ALA A 312 -14.56 4.57 -14.39
CA ALA A 312 -15.49 3.47 -14.60
C ALA A 312 -16.35 3.67 -15.86
N ASP A 313 -17.65 3.95 -15.73
CA ASP A 313 -18.58 4.23 -16.81
C ASP A 313 -18.83 5.73 -17.07
N LEU A 314 -18.18 6.60 -16.29
CA LEU A 314 -18.34 8.05 -16.38
C LEU A 314 -17.36 8.67 -17.39
N VAL A 315 -17.89 9.11 -18.53
CA VAL A 315 -17.11 9.82 -19.56
C VAL A 315 -17.06 11.32 -19.25
N ARG A 316 -15.89 11.83 -18.85
CA ARG A 316 -15.63 13.26 -18.61
C ARG A 316 -15.05 13.95 -19.83
N ARG A 317 -14.19 13.25 -20.57
CA ARG A 317 -13.66 13.63 -21.88
C ARG A 317 -13.74 12.40 -22.78
N PRO A 318 -14.16 12.54 -24.05
CA PRO A 318 -14.18 11.41 -24.98
C PRO A 318 -12.81 10.76 -25.09
N LEU A 319 -12.75 9.45 -24.84
CA LEU A 319 -11.57 8.61 -24.95
C LEU A 319 -12.01 7.22 -25.45
N PRO A 320 -12.21 7.04 -26.78
CA PRO A 320 -12.87 5.85 -27.33
C PRO A 320 -12.13 4.53 -27.12
N ASP A 321 -10.83 4.58 -26.82
CA ASP A 321 -9.96 3.44 -26.56
C ASP A 321 -9.86 3.05 -25.08
N ALA A 322 -10.56 3.78 -24.20
CA ALA A 322 -10.63 3.45 -22.77
C ALA A 322 -11.28 2.08 -22.57
N VAL A 323 -10.58 1.19 -21.86
CA VAL A 323 -11.05 -0.15 -21.51
C VAL A 323 -11.92 -0.04 -20.26
N PRO A 324 -13.16 -0.55 -20.28
CA PRO A 324 -14.02 -0.53 -19.11
C PRO A 324 -13.56 -1.56 -18.06
N PRO A 325 -13.83 -1.30 -16.76
CA PRO A 325 -13.55 -2.27 -15.72
C PRO A 325 -14.46 -3.49 -15.81
N VAL A 326 -13.97 -4.65 -15.35
CA VAL A 326 -14.77 -5.89 -15.28
C VAL A 326 -15.78 -5.85 -14.11
N ALA A 327 -15.48 -5.04 -13.10
CA ALA A 327 -16.36 -4.72 -11.98
C ALA A 327 -16.04 -3.31 -11.44
N GLN A 328 -17.06 -2.59 -11.00
CA GLN A 328 -16.90 -1.29 -10.37
C GLN A 328 -17.83 -1.10 -9.17
N SER A 329 -17.45 -0.22 -8.25
CA SER A 329 -18.16 -0.01 -6.99
C SER A 329 -19.32 1.00 -7.07
N GLY A 330 -19.45 1.71 -8.20
CA GLY A 330 -20.37 2.84 -8.37
C GLY A 330 -20.17 3.87 -7.26
N GLN A 331 -21.25 4.21 -6.56
CA GLN A 331 -21.23 5.23 -5.49
C GLN A 331 -20.75 4.70 -4.13
N THR A 332 -20.42 3.40 -4.01
CA THR A 332 -19.90 2.80 -2.77
C THR A 332 -18.38 2.74 -2.80
N THR A 333 -17.71 2.83 -1.65
CA THR A 333 -16.24 2.74 -1.61
C THR A 333 -15.78 1.40 -1.03
N TRP A 334 -15.08 0.62 -1.84
CA TRP A 334 -14.30 -0.53 -1.41
C TRP A 334 -12.94 -0.08 -0.85
N ALA A 335 -12.27 0.84 -1.56
CA ALA A 335 -10.84 1.13 -1.47
C ALA A 335 -10.00 -0.17 -1.57
N PRO A 336 -9.97 -0.81 -2.75
CA PRO A 336 -9.44 -2.15 -2.94
C PRO A 336 -7.92 -2.15 -3.05
N SER A 337 -7.28 -3.18 -2.49
CA SER A 337 -5.83 -3.27 -2.39
C SER A 337 -5.30 -4.63 -2.86
N GLY A 338 -4.62 -5.43 -2.02
CA GLY A 338 -4.08 -6.71 -2.48
C GLY A 338 -5.18 -7.64 -3.00
N ALA A 339 -4.84 -8.45 -4.00
CA ALA A 339 -5.77 -9.37 -4.64
C ALA A 339 -5.09 -10.71 -5.00
N THR A 340 -5.86 -11.78 -5.05
CA THR A 340 -5.39 -13.12 -5.46
C THR A 340 -6.53 -13.92 -6.09
N PHE A 341 -6.24 -14.72 -7.11
CA PHE A 341 -7.14 -15.80 -7.51
C PHE A 341 -6.92 -17.00 -6.61
N VAL A 342 -8.00 -17.68 -6.23
CA VAL A 342 -7.92 -18.98 -5.53
C VAL A 342 -7.75 -20.07 -6.57
N ARG A 343 -6.60 -20.75 -6.61
CA ARG A 343 -6.28 -21.65 -7.75
C ARG A 343 -6.95 -23.02 -7.64
N ALA A 344 -6.70 -23.69 -6.52
CA ALA A 344 -7.25 -25.00 -6.18
C ALA A 344 -6.90 -25.31 -4.71
N GLY A 345 -7.10 -24.30 -3.85
CA GLY A 345 -6.76 -24.38 -2.45
C GLY A 345 -7.72 -25.25 -1.65
N SER A 346 -7.48 -25.26 -0.34
CA SER A 346 -8.26 -26.01 0.65
C SER A 346 -9.73 -25.58 0.76
N ILE A 347 -10.16 -24.52 0.05
CA ILE A 347 -11.51 -23.92 0.08
C ILE A 347 -12.18 -24.03 -1.31
N PRO A 348 -12.86 -25.16 -1.61
CA PRO A 348 -13.37 -25.44 -2.96
C PRO A 348 -14.40 -24.43 -3.44
N GLN A 349 -15.26 -23.94 -2.54
CA GLN A 349 -16.30 -22.95 -2.89
C GLN A 349 -15.72 -21.60 -3.36
N TRP A 350 -14.42 -21.35 -3.16
CA TRP A 350 -13.76 -20.13 -3.63
C TRP A 350 -12.89 -20.35 -4.86
N GLN A 351 -12.69 -21.59 -5.31
CA GLN A 351 -11.83 -21.92 -6.43
C GLN A 351 -12.21 -21.15 -7.71
N GLY A 352 -11.21 -20.58 -8.37
CA GLY A 352 -11.36 -19.77 -9.58
C GLY A 352 -11.84 -18.33 -9.36
N ASN A 353 -12.26 -17.98 -8.14
CA ASN A 353 -12.73 -16.64 -7.82
C ASN A 353 -11.56 -15.71 -7.51
N LEU A 354 -11.73 -14.42 -7.83
CA LEU A 354 -10.84 -13.37 -7.39
C LEU A 354 -11.23 -12.95 -5.98
N LEU A 355 -10.26 -12.93 -5.07
CA LEU A 355 -10.38 -12.32 -3.76
C LEU A 355 -9.61 -11.00 -3.74
N PHE A 356 -10.17 -9.95 -3.15
CA PHE A 356 -9.43 -8.70 -2.93
C PHE A 356 -9.76 -8.04 -1.59
N ALA A 357 -8.75 -7.40 -1.00
CA ALA A 357 -8.84 -6.76 0.30
C ALA A 357 -9.42 -5.34 0.18
N GLY A 358 -10.47 -5.03 0.94
CA GLY A 358 -11.09 -3.71 1.01
C GLY A 358 -10.66 -2.94 2.26
N LEU A 359 -10.02 -1.79 2.06
CA LEU A 359 -9.54 -0.93 3.13
C LEU A 359 -10.68 -0.18 3.79
N ARG A 360 -11.49 0.57 3.01
CA ARG A 360 -12.57 1.41 3.54
C ARG A 360 -13.84 0.61 3.79
N SER A 361 -14.13 -0.38 2.93
CA SER A 361 -15.25 -1.30 3.16
C SER A 361 -15.03 -2.25 4.33
N GLN A 362 -13.77 -2.42 4.77
CA GLN A 362 -13.38 -3.33 5.85
C GLN A 362 -13.85 -4.76 5.59
N ALA A 363 -13.69 -5.24 4.36
CA ALA A 363 -14.22 -6.51 3.91
C ALA A 363 -13.21 -7.23 2.99
N LEU A 364 -13.24 -8.56 3.02
CA LEU A 364 -12.64 -9.38 1.98
C LEU A 364 -13.69 -9.56 0.89
N TRP A 365 -13.44 -9.06 -0.31
CA TRP A 365 -14.38 -9.22 -1.41
C TRP A 365 -14.09 -10.49 -2.19
N ARG A 366 -15.16 -11.19 -2.59
CA ARG A 366 -15.12 -12.33 -3.50
C ARG A 366 -15.86 -11.97 -4.78
N LEU A 367 -15.12 -12.00 -5.89
CA LEU A 367 -15.63 -11.73 -7.22
C LEU A 367 -15.59 -13.01 -8.05
N VAL A 368 -16.77 -13.40 -8.56
CA VAL A 368 -16.93 -14.49 -9.51
C VAL A 368 -17.04 -13.84 -10.89
N LEU A 369 -16.20 -14.28 -11.82
CA LEU A 369 -16.15 -13.76 -13.18
C LEU A 369 -16.99 -14.61 -14.15
N THR A 370 -17.39 -14.02 -15.27
CA THR A 370 -17.89 -14.76 -16.43
C THR A 370 -16.80 -15.70 -16.98
N PRO A 371 -17.14 -16.74 -17.76
CA PRO A 371 -16.15 -17.65 -18.35
C PRO A 371 -15.08 -16.95 -19.20
N ASP A 372 -15.46 -15.91 -19.94
CA ASP A 372 -14.52 -15.08 -20.72
C ASP A 372 -13.72 -14.08 -19.85
N GLY A 373 -14.05 -13.98 -18.56
CA GLY A 373 -13.43 -13.13 -17.55
C GLY A 373 -13.58 -11.64 -17.78
N ARG A 374 -14.45 -11.20 -18.70
CA ARG A 374 -14.62 -9.79 -19.06
C ARG A 374 -15.67 -9.06 -18.23
N SER A 375 -16.45 -9.79 -17.44
CA SER A 375 -17.47 -9.23 -16.54
C SER A 375 -17.58 -10.01 -15.23
N ALA A 376 -18.15 -9.39 -14.21
CA ALA A 376 -18.54 -10.04 -12.97
C ALA A 376 -19.93 -10.71 -13.08
N VAL A 377 -20.07 -11.94 -12.57
CA VAL A 377 -21.38 -12.58 -12.36
C VAL A 377 -21.87 -12.44 -10.92
N GLN A 378 -20.96 -12.33 -9.96
CA GLN A 378 -21.29 -12.17 -8.55
C GLN A 378 -20.17 -11.43 -7.83
N LEU A 379 -20.57 -10.54 -6.91
CA LEU A 379 -19.67 -9.84 -5.99
C LEU A 379 -20.24 -9.95 -4.57
N GLU A 380 -19.40 -10.36 -3.62
CA GLU A 380 -19.79 -10.61 -2.24
C GLU A 380 -18.77 -10.01 -1.26
N ALA A 381 -19.26 -9.34 -0.22
CA ALA A 381 -18.43 -8.88 0.90
C ALA A 381 -18.39 -9.94 2.01
N LEU A 382 -17.22 -10.51 2.27
CA LEU A 382 -16.96 -11.48 3.32
C LEU A 382 -16.31 -10.79 4.52
N TYR A 383 -16.64 -11.26 5.73
CA TYR A 383 -16.05 -10.79 7.00
C TYR A 383 -16.12 -9.27 7.21
N GLN A 384 -17.17 -8.62 6.67
CA GLN A 384 -17.28 -7.17 6.69
C GLN A 384 -17.33 -6.63 8.13
N GLY A 385 -16.40 -5.71 8.45
CA GLY A 385 -16.26 -5.10 9.78
C GLY A 385 -15.57 -5.96 10.83
N GLU A 386 -15.35 -7.25 10.55
CA GLU A 386 -14.80 -8.20 11.52
C GLU A 386 -13.34 -7.91 11.87
N PHE A 387 -12.51 -7.60 10.87
CA PHE A 387 -11.07 -7.32 11.08
C PHE A 387 -10.72 -5.84 11.02
N GLY A 388 -11.65 -4.99 10.58
CA GLY A 388 -11.36 -3.62 10.20
C GLY A 388 -10.78 -3.55 8.78
N ARG A 389 -9.85 -2.63 8.54
CA ARG A 389 -9.24 -2.37 7.24
C ARG A 389 -8.38 -3.56 6.83
N LEU A 390 -8.59 -4.09 5.62
CA LEU A 390 -7.77 -5.15 5.04
C LEU A 390 -6.90 -4.60 3.91
N ARG A 391 -5.63 -5.02 3.85
CA ARG A 391 -4.61 -4.48 2.94
C ARG A 391 -4.11 -5.47 1.89
N THR A 392 -3.95 -6.72 2.28
CA THR A 392 -3.43 -7.76 1.38
C THR A 392 -4.16 -9.05 1.64
N VAL A 393 -4.47 -9.75 0.56
CA VAL A 393 -4.93 -11.14 0.56
C VAL A 393 -4.04 -11.96 -0.35
N VAL A 394 -3.57 -13.10 0.13
CA VAL A 394 -2.77 -14.06 -0.65
C VAL A 394 -3.24 -15.49 -0.36
N GLU A 395 -3.17 -16.37 -1.36
CA GLU A 395 -3.26 -17.81 -1.14
C GLU A 395 -1.89 -18.34 -0.71
N GLY A 396 -1.82 -19.01 0.44
CA GLY A 396 -0.58 -19.61 0.94
C GLY A 396 -0.29 -20.98 0.32
N PRO A 397 0.90 -21.54 0.55
CA PRO A 397 1.31 -22.84 -0.01
C PRO A 397 0.49 -24.02 0.50
N ASP A 398 -0.23 -23.85 1.62
CA ASP A 398 -1.18 -24.82 2.17
C ASP A 398 -2.60 -24.67 1.58
N GLY A 399 -2.79 -23.77 0.62
CA GLY A 399 -4.08 -23.48 0.01
C GLY A 399 -5.07 -22.77 0.96
N ALA A 400 -4.59 -22.21 2.07
CA ALA A 400 -5.37 -21.34 2.94
C ALA A 400 -5.25 -19.88 2.47
N ILE A 401 -6.18 -19.03 2.91
CA ILE A 401 -6.18 -17.60 2.58
C ILE A 401 -5.61 -16.80 3.73
N TYR A 402 -4.63 -15.94 3.44
CA TYR A 402 -3.96 -15.10 4.43
C TYR A 402 -4.30 -13.64 4.20
N LEU A 403 -4.62 -12.93 5.28
CA LEU A 403 -5.01 -11.52 5.26
C LEU A 403 -4.08 -10.69 6.14
N LEU A 404 -3.69 -9.52 5.65
CA LEU A 404 -3.08 -8.46 6.46
C LEU A 404 -4.13 -7.39 6.80
N THR A 405 -4.22 -7.03 8.09
CA THR A 405 -5.00 -5.86 8.52
C THR A 405 -4.16 -4.58 8.40
N SER A 406 -4.82 -3.42 8.30
CA SER A 406 -4.18 -2.11 8.14
C SER A 406 -4.90 -1.03 8.94
N ASN A 407 -5.23 -1.35 10.20
CA ASN A 407 -5.93 -0.46 11.12
C ASN A 407 -5.00 0.63 11.67
N ARG A 408 -3.67 0.41 11.68
CA ARG A 408 -2.67 1.37 12.19
C ARG A 408 -2.09 2.29 11.12
N ASP A 409 -2.71 2.38 9.95
CA ASP A 409 -2.24 3.23 8.84
C ASP A 409 -2.61 4.72 8.98
N GLY A 410 -3.22 5.11 10.10
CA GLY A 410 -3.71 6.47 10.37
C GLY A 410 -5.14 6.74 9.91
N ARG A 411 -5.80 5.77 9.25
CA ARG A 411 -7.21 5.88 8.80
C ARG A 411 -8.14 4.87 9.44
N GLY A 412 -7.61 3.92 10.22
CA GLY A 412 -8.39 2.93 10.95
C GLY A 412 -8.68 3.30 12.40
N ASN A 413 -9.41 2.41 13.07
CA ASN A 413 -9.63 2.44 14.52
C ASN A 413 -8.92 1.22 15.14
N PRO A 414 -7.61 1.32 15.49
CA PRO A 414 -6.83 0.18 15.97
C PRO A 414 -7.46 -0.48 17.20
N ARG A 415 -7.50 -1.81 17.16
CA ARG A 415 -7.88 -2.66 18.30
C ARG A 415 -6.63 -3.23 18.96
N ALA A 416 -6.79 -3.77 20.17
CA ALA A 416 -5.71 -4.49 20.84
C ALA A 416 -5.16 -5.61 19.93
N GLY A 417 -3.83 -5.69 19.81
CA GLY A 417 -3.16 -6.67 18.96
C GLY A 417 -3.13 -6.34 17.47
N ASP A 418 -3.74 -5.26 17.00
CA ASP A 418 -3.56 -4.83 15.61
C ASP A 418 -2.11 -4.40 15.37
N ASP A 419 -1.61 -4.35 14.14
CA ASP A 419 -2.16 -5.05 12.97
C ASP A 419 -1.79 -6.55 12.99
N ARG A 420 -2.48 -7.34 12.18
CA ARG A 420 -2.49 -8.80 12.28
C ARG A 420 -2.22 -9.47 10.94
N LEU A 421 -1.63 -10.66 11.02
CA LEU A 421 -1.70 -11.67 9.96
C LEU A 421 -2.76 -12.70 10.35
N VAL A 422 -3.82 -12.80 9.56
CA VAL A 422 -4.96 -13.70 9.77
C VAL A 422 -4.92 -14.80 8.71
N ARG A 423 -5.28 -16.03 9.08
CA ARG A 423 -5.38 -17.19 8.20
C ARG A 423 -6.83 -17.72 8.23
N ILE A 424 -7.39 -17.96 7.05
CA ILE A 424 -8.71 -18.56 6.83
C ILE A 424 -8.48 -19.91 6.16
N ALA A 425 -8.98 -20.98 6.79
CA ALA A 425 -8.80 -22.35 6.33
C ALA A 425 -10.05 -23.19 6.63
N PRO A 426 -10.21 -24.39 6.04
CA PRO A 426 -11.26 -25.31 6.40
C PRO A 426 -11.23 -25.62 7.89
N ALA A 427 -12.41 -25.71 8.52
CA ALA A 427 -12.61 -25.89 9.96
C ALA A 427 -12.04 -27.21 10.48
#